data_AF-A0A6P1A5E4-F1
#
_entry.id   AF-A0A6P1A5E4-F1
#
_cell.length_a   1.000
_cell.length_b   1.000
_cell.length_c   1.000
_cell.angle_alpha   90.00
_cell.angle_beta   90.00
_cell.angle_gamma   90.00
#
_symmetry.space_group_name_H-M   'P 1'
#
loop_
_entity.id
_entity.type
_entity.pdbx_description
1 polymer ?
#
loop_
_entity_poly.entity_id
_entity_poly.type
_entity_poly.pdbx_seq_one_letter_code
_entity_poly.pdbx_strand_id
1 'polypeptide(L)'
;MMLVLVEIELILAGLLSQNSCEIKSFSQLWELFRYRQVQGLILSSSLNKINSCLRDRQIQKQVINEVIEDIQKVLEICPLEEKIIAEARSLNLTDFDVALMVACASWMNLDAIVAQNPQKFPQAVFPIYSVETLLTVTQLEKTLLLSCANEEVISKNVQDRESNFSVIDLSQWSNNIFEQDWQTIEEVLEITNEPRFRSIPNNSLAPVKRVKRAKLIDLGMQLHKTKVALIVSVLQENSRETNVKLQVIPTENICLPPNLEVVIYDEEKEAIIKAKSRETDNWIQIEFLGETGTQFSIELILELAIFSEYFCL
;
A
#
# COMPACT_ATOMS: atom_id res chain seq x y z
N MET A 1 -10.59 14.18 -0.27
CA MET A 1 -9.90 12.94 -0.66
C MET A 1 -10.09 12.81 -2.15
N MET A 2 -9.01 12.83 -2.91
CA MET A 2 -9.07 12.89 -4.37
C MET A 2 -9.66 11.59 -4.93
N LEU A 3 -10.63 11.71 -5.84
CA LEU A 3 -11.32 10.62 -6.50
C LEU A 3 -10.97 10.61 -7.98
N VAL A 4 -10.38 9.51 -8.45
CA VAL A 4 -9.84 9.41 -9.82
C VAL A 4 -10.33 8.18 -10.56
N LEU A 5 -10.46 8.27 -11.87
CA LEU A 5 -10.72 7.12 -12.74
C LEU A 5 -9.41 6.60 -13.34
N VAL A 6 -9.16 5.30 -13.25
CA VAL A 6 -7.89 4.68 -13.66
C VAL A 6 -8.02 4.04 -15.05
N GLU A 7 -7.14 4.44 -15.95
CA GLU A 7 -7.00 3.83 -17.27
C GLU A 7 -6.47 2.38 -17.16
N ILE A 8 -7.05 1.46 -17.93
CA ILE A 8 -6.70 0.03 -17.87
C ILE A 8 -5.24 -0.24 -18.23
N GLU A 9 -4.68 0.52 -19.16
CA GLU A 9 -3.30 0.40 -19.61
C GLU A 9 -2.29 0.50 -18.46
N LEU A 10 -2.58 1.32 -17.43
CA LEU A 10 -1.73 1.42 -16.24
C LEU A 10 -1.72 0.12 -15.44
N ILE A 11 -2.88 -0.53 -15.32
CA ILE A 11 -3.03 -1.79 -14.60
C ILE A 11 -2.37 -2.92 -15.39
N LEU A 12 -2.60 -2.97 -16.70
CA LEU A 12 -1.98 -3.97 -17.57
C LEU A 12 -0.45 -3.81 -17.61
N ALA A 13 0.06 -2.57 -17.67
CA ALA A 13 1.49 -2.30 -17.59
C ALA A 13 2.07 -2.83 -16.27
N GLY A 14 1.38 -2.61 -15.15
CA GLY A 14 1.76 -3.18 -13.86
C GLY A 14 1.82 -4.70 -13.81
N LEU A 15 0.77 -5.35 -14.32
CA LEU A 15 0.60 -6.81 -14.25
C LEU A 15 1.47 -7.58 -15.24
N LEU A 16 1.74 -6.99 -16.41
CA LEU A 16 2.30 -7.72 -17.56
C LEU A 16 3.61 -7.15 -18.10
N SER A 17 4.00 -5.94 -17.73
CA SER A 17 5.23 -5.35 -18.26
C SER A 17 6.48 -6.01 -17.68
N GLN A 18 7.56 -5.98 -18.47
CA GLN A 18 8.93 -6.26 -18.03
C GLN A 18 9.73 -4.96 -17.84
N ASN A 19 9.12 -3.80 -18.10
CA ASN A 19 9.76 -2.50 -17.96
C ASN A 19 9.71 -2.06 -16.49
N SER A 20 10.88 -1.95 -15.87
CA SER A 20 11.02 -1.51 -14.48
C SER A 20 10.40 -0.14 -14.20
N CYS A 21 10.38 0.79 -15.17
CA CYS A 21 9.75 2.09 -14.96
C CYS A 21 8.21 1.99 -14.85
N GLU A 22 7.60 1.13 -15.66
CA GLU A 22 6.14 0.94 -15.67
C GLU A 22 5.67 0.20 -14.43
N ILE A 23 6.40 -0.84 -14.01
CA ILE A 23 6.14 -1.57 -12.78
C ILE A 23 6.25 -0.62 -11.57
N LYS A 24 7.24 0.29 -11.58
CA LYS A 24 7.41 1.30 -10.52
C LYS A 24 6.25 2.25 -10.44
N SER A 25 5.88 2.79 -11.59
CA SER A 25 4.74 3.71 -11.69
C SER A 25 3.47 3.02 -11.18
N PHE A 26 3.22 1.79 -11.60
CA PHE A 26 2.08 1.02 -11.12
C PHE A 26 2.13 0.77 -9.61
N SER A 27 3.26 0.36 -9.06
CA SER A 27 3.38 0.10 -7.62
C SER A 27 3.13 1.36 -6.80
N GLN A 28 3.73 2.49 -7.18
CA GLN A 28 3.50 3.76 -6.50
C GLN A 28 2.03 4.20 -6.60
N LEU A 29 1.40 4.02 -7.77
CA LEU A 29 -0.02 4.28 -7.97
C LEU A 29 -0.89 3.36 -7.08
N TRP A 30 -0.52 2.09 -6.96
CA TRP A 30 -1.29 1.12 -6.22
C TRP A 30 -1.29 1.39 -4.71
N GLU A 31 -0.15 1.78 -4.14
CA GLU A 31 -0.07 2.12 -2.72
C GLU A 31 -0.90 3.37 -2.38
N LEU A 32 -1.04 4.34 -3.32
CA LEU A 32 -1.95 5.47 -3.13
C LEU A 32 -3.40 5.00 -2.92
N PHE A 33 -3.84 4.00 -3.68
CA PHE A 33 -5.18 3.42 -3.55
C PHE A 33 -5.31 2.53 -2.32
N ARG A 34 -4.32 1.67 -2.08
CA ARG A 34 -4.29 0.72 -0.96
C ARG A 34 -4.41 1.42 0.39
N TYR A 35 -3.68 2.53 0.57
CA TYR A 35 -3.74 3.34 1.78
C TYR A 35 -4.76 4.48 1.72
N ARG A 36 -5.70 4.44 0.77
CA ARG A 36 -6.80 5.42 0.65
C ARG A 36 -6.32 6.88 0.61
N GLN A 37 -5.11 7.13 0.10
CA GLN A 37 -4.62 8.49 -0.14
C GLN A 37 -5.34 9.10 -1.34
N VAL A 38 -5.66 8.25 -2.31
CA VAL A 38 -6.52 8.56 -3.46
C VAL A 38 -7.57 7.45 -3.52
N GLN A 39 -8.82 7.80 -3.82
CA GLN A 39 -9.85 6.82 -4.12
C GLN A 39 -9.84 6.55 -5.62
N GLY A 40 -9.64 5.29 -6.01
CA GLY A 40 -9.57 4.87 -7.41
C GLY A 40 -10.85 4.21 -7.88
N LEU A 41 -11.33 4.62 -9.05
CA LEU A 41 -12.41 4.00 -9.79
C LEU A 41 -11.88 3.26 -11.02
N ILE A 42 -12.54 2.19 -11.41
CA ILE A 42 -12.25 1.45 -12.63
C ILE A 42 -13.55 1.12 -13.39
N LEU A 43 -13.52 1.19 -14.72
CA LEU A 43 -14.66 0.76 -15.53
C LEU A 43 -14.85 -0.77 -15.46
N SER A 44 -16.11 -1.22 -15.46
CA SER A 44 -16.42 -2.65 -15.49
C SER A 44 -15.93 -3.34 -16.78
N SER A 45 -15.93 -2.63 -17.90
CA SER A 45 -15.34 -3.11 -19.17
C SER A 45 -13.84 -3.36 -19.07
N SER A 46 -13.13 -2.61 -18.21
CA SER A 46 -11.70 -2.78 -18.00
C SER A 46 -11.38 -4.12 -17.33
N LEU A 47 -12.17 -4.56 -16.34
CA LEU A 47 -11.98 -5.87 -15.71
C LEU A 47 -12.14 -7.02 -16.71
N ASN A 48 -13.11 -6.91 -17.62
CA ASN A 48 -13.31 -7.90 -18.68
C ASN A 48 -12.12 -7.96 -19.64
N LYS A 49 -11.54 -6.80 -19.99
CA LYS A 49 -10.34 -6.71 -20.83
C LYS A 49 -9.11 -7.26 -20.12
N ILE A 50 -8.94 -7.00 -18.83
CA ILE A 50 -7.85 -7.59 -18.02
C ILE A 50 -7.96 -9.12 -18.06
N ASN A 51 -9.13 -9.67 -17.76
CA ASN A 51 -9.39 -11.12 -17.83
C ASN A 51 -9.02 -11.70 -19.20
N SER A 52 -9.47 -11.09 -20.29
CA SER A 52 -9.15 -11.53 -21.65
C SER A 52 -7.65 -11.46 -21.94
N CYS A 53 -6.98 -10.36 -21.57
CA CYS A 53 -5.55 -10.17 -21.80
C CYS A 53 -4.71 -11.20 -21.02
N LEU A 54 -5.06 -11.49 -19.76
CA LEU A 54 -4.36 -12.51 -18.96
C LEU A 54 -4.58 -13.92 -19.53
N ARG A 55 -5.76 -14.22 -20.07
CA ARG A 55 -6.04 -15.49 -20.77
C ARG A 55 -5.21 -15.65 -22.03
N ASP A 56 -5.07 -14.59 -22.82
CA ASP A 56 -4.25 -14.58 -24.03
C ASP A 56 -2.76 -14.83 -23.71
N ARG A 57 -2.34 -14.49 -22.49
CA ARG A 57 -1.01 -14.81 -21.93
C ARG A 57 -0.91 -16.20 -21.31
N GLN A 58 -1.91 -17.07 -21.50
CA GLN A 58 -1.97 -18.43 -20.94
C GLN A 58 -1.88 -18.48 -19.40
N ILE A 59 -2.27 -17.40 -18.72
CA ILE A 59 -2.32 -17.38 -17.26
C ILE A 59 -3.48 -18.27 -16.79
N GLN A 60 -3.23 -19.01 -15.71
CA GLN A 60 -4.21 -19.94 -15.16
C GLN A 60 -5.44 -19.20 -14.64
N LYS A 61 -6.64 -19.74 -14.91
CA LYS A 61 -7.92 -19.13 -14.53
C LYS A 61 -8.02 -18.77 -13.05
N GLN A 62 -7.44 -19.61 -12.17
CA GLN A 62 -7.44 -19.34 -10.73
C GLN A 62 -6.68 -18.05 -10.40
N VAL A 63 -5.47 -17.88 -10.94
CA VAL A 63 -4.66 -16.68 -10.74
C VAL A 63 -5.37 -15.44 -11.29
N ILE A 64 -6.06 -15.56 -12.43
CA ILE A 64 -6.83 -14.45 -13.00
C ILE A 64 -7.95 -13.99 -12.06
N ASN A 65 -8.68 -14.94 -11.46
CA ASN A 65 -9.73 -14.61 -10.51
C ASN A 65 -9.17 -13.91 -9.27
N GLU A 66 -8.05 -14.39 -8.73
CA GLU A 66 -7.37 -13.76 -7.60
C GLU A 66 -6.96 -12.31 -7.91
N VAL A 67 -6.38 -12.08 -9.10
CA VAL A 67 -6.01 -10.72 -9.56
C VAL A 67 -7.24 -9.81 -9.65
N ILE A 68 -8.35 -10.29 -10.20
CA ILE A 68 -9.59 -9.50 -10.32
C ILE A 68 -10.16 -9.18 -8.93
N GLU A 69 -10.17 -10.15 -8.02
CA GLU A 69 -10.62 -9.95 -6.63
C GLU A 69 -9.74 -8.90 -5.93
N ASP A 70 -8.43 -8.93 -6.12
CA ASP A 70 -7.51 -7.96 -5.52
C ASP A 70 -7.69 -6.55 -6.12
N ILE A 71 -7.95 -6.44 -7.43
CA ILE A 71 -8.32 -5.17 -8.04
C ILE A 71 -9.62 -4.62 -7.42
N GLN A 72 -10.63 -5.47 -7.22
CA GLN A 72 -11.93 -5.06 -6.68
C GLN A 72 -11.88 -4.69 -5.18
N LYS A 73 -10.87 -5.15 -4.43
CA LYS A 73 -10.65 -4.72 -3.03
C LYS A 73 -10.06 -3.31 -2.95
N VAL A 74 -9.32 -2.89 -3.97
CA VAL A 74 -8.56 -1.64 -3.98
C VAL A 74 -9.27 -0.55 -4.81
N LEU A 75 -9.89 -0.92 -5.92
CA LEU A 75 -10.60 -0.03 -6.83
C LEU A 75 -12.10 -0.30 -6.81
N GLU A 76 -12.88 0.78 -6.77
CA GLU A 76 -14.34 0.72 -6.88
C GLU A 76 -14.76 0.69 -8.36
N ILE A 77 -15.82 -0.04 -8.67
CA ILE A 77 -16.33 -0.11 -10.06
C ILE A 77 -17.13 1.15 -10.37
N CYS A 78 -16.75 1.92 -11.40
CA CYS A 78 -17.52 3.10 -11.85
C CYS A 78 -18.94 2.64 -12.27
N PRO A 79 -20.01 3.19 -11.68
CA PRO A 79 -21.38 2.92 -12.09
C PRO A 79 -21.63 3.57 -13.46
N LEU A 80 -21.98 2.76 -14.45
CA LEU A 80 -22.28 3.24 -15.80
C LEU A 80 -23.79 3.29 -16.02
N GLU A 81 -24.36 4.49 -16.00
CA GLU A 81 -25.74 4.75 -16.38
C GLU A 81 -25.89 4.90 -17.90
N GLU A 82 -27.10 4.64 -18.43
CA GLU A 82 -27.39 4.82 -19.86
C GLU A 82 -27.08 6.24 -20.37
N LYS A 83 -27.26 7.25 -19.51
CA LYS A 83 -26.95 8.66 -19.82
C LYS A 83 -25.46 8.87 -20.09
N ILE A 84 -24.59 8.29 -19.26
CA ILE A 84 -23.13 8.36 -19.42
C ILE A 84 -22.71 7.72 -20.75
N ILE A 85 -23.32 6.58 -21.08
CA ILE A 85 -23.04 5.87 -22.35
C ILE A 85 -23.53 6.69 -23.55
N ALA A 86 -24.69 7.34 -23.45
CA ALA A 86 -25.20 8.20 -24.51
C ALA A 86 -24.31 9.44 -24.72
N GLU A 87 -23.82 10.05 -23.64
CA GLU A 87 -22.85 11.14 -23.68
C GLU A 87 -21.54 10.70 -24.34
N ALA A 88 -20.98 9.55 -23.92
CA ALA A 88 -19.77 8.99 -24.52
C ALA A 88 -19.90 8.81 -26.04
N ARG A 89 -21.06 8.33 -26.52
CA ARG A 89 -21.33 8.21 -27.97
C ARG A 89 -21.37 9.56 -28.68
N SER A 90 -21.78 10.62 -28.00
CA SER A 90 -21.87 11.97 -28.58
C SER A 90 -20.51 12.67 -28.71
N LEU A 91 -19.52 12.28 -27.91
CA LEU A 91 -18.15 12.84 -27.94
C LEU A 91 -17.41 12.51 -29.26
N ASN A 92 -17.87 11.53 -30.04
CA ASN A 92 -17.32 11.14 -31.34
C ASN A 92 -15.78 10.92 -31.32
N LEU A 93 -15.23 10.42 -30.20
CA LEU A 93 -13.82 10.07 -30.12
C LEU A 93 -13.55 8.75 -30.85
N THR A 94 -12.32 8.59 -31.35
CA THR A 94 -11.89 7.40 -32.09
C THR A 94 -11.92 6.14 -31.24
N ASP A 95 -11.62 6.27 -29.95
CA ASP A 95 -11.64 5.18 -28.98
C ASP A 95 -12.84 5.36 -28.04
N PHE A 96 -13.76 4.39 -28.09
CA PHE A 96 -14.99 4.44 -27.30
C PHE A 96 -14.71 4.30 -25.81
N ASP A 97 -13.66 3.60 -25.39
CA ASP A 97 -13.31 3.48 -23.97
C ASP A 97 -12.76 4.80 -23.43
N VAL A 98 -11.99 5.53 -24.24
CA VAL A 98 -11.59 6.91 -23.90
C VAL A 98 -12.81 7.80 -23.76
N ALA A 99 -13.77 7.72 -24.70
CA ALA A 99 -15.01 8.50 -24.61
C ALA A 99 -15.82 8.16 -23.35
N LEU A 100 -15.87 6.88 -22.99
CA LEU A 100 -16.58 6.40 -21.80
C LEU A 100 -15.90 6.88 -20.51
N MET A 101 -14.57 6.87 -20.45
CA MET A 101 -13.82 7.43 -19.33
C MET A 101 -14.07 8.92 -19.18
N VAL A 102 -14.04 9.68 -20.28
CA VAL A 102 -14.31 11.13 -20.26
C VAL A 102 -15.73 11.42 -19.79
N ALA A 103 -16.72 10.68 -20.29
CA ALA A 103 -18.11 10.83 -19.87
C ALA A 103 -18.33 10.41 -18.39
N CYS A 104 -17.77 9.28 -17.93
CA CYS A 104 -17.87 8.86 -16.51
C CYS A 104 -17.24 9.93 -15.61
N ALA A 105 -16.05 10.42 -15.95
CA ALA A 105 -15.35 11.43 -15.17
C ALA A 105 -16.11 12.77 -15.10
N SER A 106 -16.65 13.23 -16.23
CA SER A 106 -17.48 14.44 -16.31
C SER A 106 -18.76 14.30 -15.48
N TRP A 107 -19.52 13.23 -15.71
CA TRP A 107 -20.84 13.02 -15.10
C TRP A 107 -20.76 12.84 -13.58
N MET A 108 -19.73 12.14 -13.10
CA MET A 108 -19.51 11.90 -11.67
C MET A 108 -18.73 13.03 -11.00
N ASN A 109 -18.30 14.05 -11.75
CA ASN A 109 -17.47 15.15 -11.27
C ASN A 109 -16.22 14.64 -10.52
N LEU A 110 -15.48 13.74 -11.18
CA LEU A 110 -14.23 13.19 -10.64
C LEU A 110 -13.12 14.25 -10.66
N ASP A 111 -12.16 14.13 -9.75
CA ASP A 111 -11.05 15.08 -9.64
C ASP A 111 -10.07 14.92 -10.82
N ALA A 112 -9.88 13.69 -11.31
CA ALA A 112 -9.03 13.44 -12.47
C ALA A 112 -9.28 12.08 -13.15
N ILE A 113 -8.73 11.92 -14.36
CA ILE A 113 -8.39 10.61 -14.93
C ILE A 113 -6.89 10.37 -14.75
N VAL A 114 -6.49 9.17 -14.35
CA VAL A 114 -5.08 8.74 -14.34
C VAL A 114 -4.84 7.87 -15.56
N ALA A 115 -3.93 8.33 -16.43
CA ALA A 115 -3.67 7.70 -17.72
C ALA A 115 -2.16 7.50 -17.95
N GLN A 116 -1.81 6.43 -18.68
CA GLN A 116 -0.44 6.20 -19.14
C GLN A 116 -0.03 7.25 -20.16
N ASN A 117 -0.96 7.68 -21.01
CA ASN A 117 -0.73 8.76 -21.97
C ASN A 117 -1.87 9.80 -21.91
N PRO A 118 -1.75 10.83 -21.05
CA PRO A 118 -2.77 11.87 -20.90
C PRO A 118 -3.15 12.59 -22.20
N GLN A 119 -2.27 12.63 -23.21
CA GLN A 119 -2.53 13.28 -24.50
C GLN A 119 -3.60 12.56 -25.33
N LYS A 120 -3.93 11.30 -24.99
CA LYS A 120 -4.99 10.52 -25.66
C LYS A 120 -6.40 10.98 -25.35
N PHE A 121 -6.58 11.92 -24.42
CA PHE A 121 -7.88 12.36 -23.93
C PHE A 121 -8.18 13.80 -24.38
N PRO A 122 -8.48 14.00 -25.67
CA PRO A 122 -8.86 15.31 -26.16
C PRO A 122 -10.21 15.70 -25.53
N GLN A 123 -10.44 17.01 -25.38
CA GLN A 123 -11.71 17.60 -24.92
C GLN A 123 -12.05 17.38 -23.44
N ALA A 124 -11.15 16.79 -22.64
CA ALA A 124 -11.35 16.73 -21.20
C ALA A 124 -11.27 18.14 -20.58
N VAL A 125 -12.31 18.50 -19.82
CA VAL A 125 -12.42 19.79 -19.10
C VAL A 125 -11.96 19.69 -17.64
N PHE A 126 -11.43 18.53 -17.26
CA PHE A 126 -10.91 18.21 -15.93
C PHE A 126 -9.47 17.66 -16.06
N PRO A 127 -8.70 17.64 -14.97
CA PRO A 127 -7.31 17.18 -14.99
C PRO A 127 -7.15 15.73 -15.46
N ILE A 128 -6.09 15.49 -16.23
CA ILE A 128 -5.65 14.15 -16.60
C ILE A 128 -4.20 14.02 -16.22
N TYR A 129 -3.93 13.10 -15.30
CA TYR A 129 -2.63 12.94 -14.68
C TYR A 129 -1.93 11.72 -15.24
N SER A 130 -0.63 11.85 -15.47
CA SER A 130 0.26 10.69 -15.39
C SER A 130 0.41 10.27 -13.93
N VAL A 131 0.91 9.06 -13.69
CA VAL A 131 1.23 8.61 -12.32
C VAL A 131 2.19 9.58 -11.62
N GLU A 132 3.22 10.05 -12.31
CA GLU A 132 4.21 10.99 -11.77
C GLU A 132 3.57 12.32 -11.36
N THR A 133 2.67 12.85 -12.20
CA THR A 133 1.94 14.08 -11.87
C THR A 133 1.01 13.87 -10.68
N LEU A 134 0.30 12.73 -10.63
CA LEU A 134 -0.58 12.38 -9.51
C LEU A 134 0.19 12.31 -8.19
N LEU A 135 1.37 11.67 -8.18
CA LEU A 135 2.25 11.61 -7.02
C LEU A 135 2.70 13.00 -6.58
N THR A 136 3.06 13.86 -7.53
CA THR A 136 3.47 15.24 -7.24
C THR A 136 2.32 16.04 -6.62
N VAL A 137 1.12 15.94 -7.20
CA VAL A 137 -0.09 16.62 -6.69
C VAL A 137 -0.41 16.15 -5.28
N THR A 138 -0.43 14.84 -5.03
CA THR A 138 -0.71 14.29 -3.69
C THR A 138 0.36 14.69 -2.65
N GLN A 139 1.62 14.80 -3.04
CA GLN A 139 2.68 15.30 -2.16
C GLN A 139 2.54 16.80 -1.86
N LEU A 140 2.20 17.61 -2.87
CA LEU A 140 1.98 19.04 -2.70
C LEU A 140 0.76 19.33 -1.84
N GLU A 141 -0.35 18.60 -2.03
CA GLU A 141 -1.53 18.70 -1.18
C GLU A 141 -1.19 18.42 0.29
N LYS A 142 -0.41 17.36 0.56
CA LYS A 142 0.08 17.08 1.92
C LYS A 142 0.92 18.22 2.47
N THR A 143 1.83 18.77 1.66
CA THR A 143 2.72 19.86 2.07
C THR A 143 1.95 21.15 2.35
N LEU A 144 0.94 21.47 1.54
CA LEU A 144 0.07 22.63 1.71
C LEU A 144 -0.84 22.48 2.93
N LEU A 145 -1.37 21.29 3.20
CA LEU A 145 -2.13 21.02 4.41
C LEU A 145 -1.27 21.20 5.67
N LEU A 146 -0.01 20.78 5.62
CA LEU A 146 0.95 20.96 6.71
C LEU A 146 1.39 22.42 6.89
N SER A 147 1.52 23.20 5.81
CA SER A 147 1.96 24.60 5.89
C SER A 147 0.83 25.57 6.28
N CYS A 148 -0.43 25.26 5.95
CA CYS A 148 -1.61 26.02 6.37
C CYS A 148 -2.00 25.79 7.84
N ALA A 149 -1.39 24.83 8.53
CA ALA A 149 -1.63 24.57 9.95
C ALA A 149 -0.97 25.58 10.90
N ASN A 150 -0.25 26.59 10.38
CA ASN A 150 0.34 27.66 11.17
C ASN A 150 -0.39 29.00 10.97
N GLU A 151 -0.78 29.55 12.12
CA GLU A 151 -1.39 30.87 12.40
C GLU A 151 -2.94 30.92 12.44
N GLU A 152 -3.43 30.91 13.69
CA GLU A 152 -4.76 31.26 14.18
C GLU A 152 -5.95 30.40 13.73
N VAL A 153 -6.29 29.36 14.52
CA VAL A 153 -7.61 29.15 15.19
C VAL A 153 -7.51 27.87 16.02
N ILE A 154 -7.05 28.00 17.28
CA ILE A 154 -7.35 27.03 18.34
C ILE A 154 -8.51 27.62 19.14
N SER A 155 -9.73 27.15 18.87
CA SER A 155 -10.80 26.94 19.86
C SER A 155 -12.09 26.55 19.15
N LYS A 156 -12.49 25.28 19.31
CA LYS A 156 -13.74 24.65 18.87
C LYS A 156 -13.79 24.27 17.38
N ASN A 157 -13.15 23.13 17.08
CA ASN A 157 -13.64 22.04 16.21
C ASN A 157 -12.48 21.12 15.79
N VAL A 158 -11.50 20.89 16.68
CA VAL A 158 -10.45 19.86 16.50
C VAL A 158 -10.93 18.54 17.08
N GLN A 159 -12.03 18.05 16.52
CA GLN A 159 -12.40 16.66 16.66
C GLN A 159 -13.01 16.28 15.32
N ASP A 160 -12.35 15.33 14.68
CA ASP A 160 -12.51 14.86 13.29
C ASP A 160 -11.69 15.64 12.26
N ARG A 161 -10.63 14.96 11.78
CA ARG A 161 -9.96 15.09 10.46
C ARG A 161 -8.44 15.32 10.46
N GLU A 162 -7.75 14.78 11.45
CA GLU A 162 -6.39 14.27 11.28
C GLU A 162 -6.39 12.78 11.62
N SER A 163 -6.02 11.95 10.64
CA SER A 163 -5.59 10.53 10.72
C SER A 163 -6.35 9.63 9.76
N ASN A 164 -5.65 9.12 8.74
CA ASN A 164 -5.78 7.72 8.31
C ASN A 164 -4.41 7.17 7.86
N PHE A 165 -3.33 7.64 8.48
CA PHE A 165 -2.22 6.76 8.83
C PHE A 165 -2.49 6.37 10.28
N SER A 166 -2.87 5.12 10.53
CA SER A 166 -2.98 4.63 11.91
C SER A 166 -1.56 4.50 12.44
N VAL A 167 -1.04 5.55 13.08
CA VAL A 167 0.20 5.44 13.85
C VAL A 167 -0.05 4.36 14.90
N ILE A 168 0.72 3.28 14.83
CA ILE A 168 0.60 2.15 15.74
C ILE A 168 1.25 2.54 17.06
N ASP A 169 0.46 2.58 18.13
CA ASP A 169 0.96 2.89 19.47
C ASP A 169 1.49 1.61 20.12
N LEU A 170 2.80 1.41 20.02
CA LEU A 170 3.49 0.24 20.58
C LEU A 170 3.46 0.23 22.11
N SER A 171 3.17 1.38 22.73
CA SER A 171 3.02 1.50 24.18
C SER A 171 1.77 0.76 24.69
N GLN A 172 0.70 0.70 23.87
CA GLN A 172 -0.54 -0.03 24.18
C GLN A 172 -0.41 -1.54 24.07
N TRP A 173 0.62 -2.04 23.38
CA TRP A 173 0.83 -3.48 23.23
C TRP A 173 1.14 -4.15 24.57
N SER A 174 1.72 -3.41 25.52
CA SER A 174 1.89 -3.86 26.91
C SER A 174 0.56 -4.19 27.60
N ASN A 175 -0.52 -3.49 27.21
CA ASN A 175 -1.88 -3.66 27.71
C ASN A 175 -2.69 -4.70 26.90
N ASN A 176 -2.06 -5.40 25.96
CA ASN A 176 -2.70 -6.31 25.00
C ASN A 176 -3.75 -5.66 24.10
N ILE A 177 -3.58 -4.38 23.77
CA ILE A 177 -4.40 -3.68 22.79
C ILE A 177 -3.59 -3.64 21.48
N PHE A 178 -4.20 -4.10 20.39
CA PHE A 178 -3.56 -4.25 19.08
C PHE A 178 -4.51 -3.79 17.98
N GLU A 179 -3.94 -3.28 16.90
CA GLU A 179 -4.65 -2.87 15.70
C GLU A 179 -5.06 -4.09 14.84
N GLN A 180 -6.06 -3.91 13.97
CA GLN A 180 -6.78 -5.00 13.29
C GLN A 180 -5.90 -5.95 12.46
N ASP A 181 -4.79 -5.45 11.90
CA ASP A 181 -3.89 -6.21 11.04
C ASP A 181 -2.69 -6.84 11.78
N TRP A 182 -2.61 -6.67 13.11
CA TRP A 182 -1.54 -7.23 13.95
C TRP A 182 -2.01 -8.48 14.67
N GLN A 183 -1.48 -9.63 14.23
CA GLN A 183 -1.88 -10.94 14.70
C GLN A 183 -0.78 -11.60 15.53
N THR A 184 -1.07 -12.77 16.10
CA THR A 184 -0.01 -13.61 16.69
C THR A 184 0.95 -14.10 15.60
N ILE A 185 2.18 -14.43 16.00
CA ILE A 185 3.17 -14.98 15.06
C ILE A 185 2.65 -16.32 14.51
N GLU A 186 2.02 -17.11 15.38
CA GLU A 186 1.42 -18.40 15.03
C GLU A 186 0.31 -18.23 13.98
N GLU A 187 -0.63 -17.29 14.14
CA GLU A 187 -1.69 -17.07 13.15
C GLU A 187 -1.13 -16.63 11.79
N VAL A 188 -0.17 -15.69 11.76
CA VAL A 188 0.43 -15.22 10.49
C VAL A 188 1.17 -16.34 9.78
N LEU A 189 1.81 -17.24 10.53
CA LEU A 189 2.55 -18.37 9.97
C LEU A 189 1.66 -19.59 9.67
N GLU A 190 0.58 -19.82 10.42
CA GLU A 190 -0.39 -20.89 10.17
C GLU A 190 -1.25 -20.59 8.93
N ILE A 191 -1.51 -19.31 8.63
CA ILE A 191 -2.09 -18.88 7.34
C ILE A 191 -1.24 -19.35 6.14
N THR A 192 0.05 -19.68 6.34
CA THR A 192 1.01 -19.99 5.28
C THR A 192 1.27 -21.49 5.08
N ASN A 193 0.52 -22.38 5.74
CA ASN A 193 0.50 -23.84 5.52
C ASN A 193 1.83 -24.60 5.66
N GLU A 194 2.88 -24.05 6.29
CA GLU A 194 4.14 -24.77 6.55
C GLU A 194 4.66 -24.58 7.99
N PRO A 195 4.81 -25.65 8.79
CA PRO A 195 5.23 -25.56 10.19
C PRO A 195 6.76 -25.45 10.28
N ARG A 196 7.31 -24.23 10.13
CA ARG A 196 8.76 -23.98 10.26
C ARG A 196 9.21 -23.45 11.62
N PHE A 197 8.30 -23.13 12.52
CA PHE A 197 8.63 -22.64 13.86
C PHE A 197 8.23 -23.66 14.91
N ARG A 198 9.08 -24.67 15.13
CA ARG A 198 8.99 -25.49 16.34
C ARG A 198 9.51 -24.65 17.51
N SER A 199 8.58 -24.11 18.29
CA SER A 199 8.86 -23.32 19.49
C SER A 199 9.81 -24.02 20.46
N ILE A 200 10.83 -23.28 20.88
CA ILE A 200 11.63 -23.51 22.08
C ILE A 200 10.68 -23.57 23.29
N PRO A 201 10.84 -24.50 24.25
CA PRO A 201 9.87 -24.66 25.34
C PRO A 201 9.81 -23.41 26.22
N ASN A 202 8.59 -22.92 26.43
CA ASN A 202 8.23 -21.98 27.49
C ASN A 202 8.51 -22.64 28.83
N ASN A 203 9.68 -22.37 29.40
CA ASN A 203 9.92 -22.60 30.81
C ASN A 203 10.85 -21.51 31.32
N SER A 204 10.30 -20.53 32.05
CA SER A 204 10.91 -19.96 33.25
C SER A 204 10.13 -18.72 33.70
N LEU A 205 10.08 -18.56 35.01
CA LEU A 205 9.45 -17.52 35.80
C LEU A 205 9.87 -16.10 35.38
N ALA A 206 8.93 -15.15 35.43
CA ALA A 206 9.00 -13.76 34.93
C ALA A 206 10.24 -12.96 35.41
N PRO A 207 10.75 -11.98 34.63
CA PRO A 207 10.13 -10.65 34.55
C PRO A 207 10.14 -10.02 33.12
N VAL A 208 9.20 -9.08 32.89
CA VAL A 208 8.97 -8.30 31.66
C VAL A 208 8.73 -9.13 30.38
N LYS A 209 7.46 -9.41 30.10
CA LYS A 209 7.03 -10.16 28.92
C LYS A 209 7.23 -9.30 27.67
N ARG A 210 8.22 -9.64 26.84
CA ARG A 210 8.36 -9.06 25.49
C ARG A 210 7.12 -9.42 24.67
N VAL A 211 6.33 -8.43 24.30
CA VAL A 211 5.11 -8.59 23.49
C VAL A 211 5.54 -8.69 22.02
N LYS A 212 4.98 -9.64 21.29
CA LYS A 212 5.29 -9.85 19.87
C LYS A 212 4.03 -9.91 19.05
N ARG A 213 4.03 -9.21 17.92
CA ARG A 213 2.97 -9.26 16.92
C ARG A 213 3.56 -9.33 15.52
N ALA A 214 2.79 -9.90 14.61
CA ALA A 214 3.18 -10.05 13.23
C ALA A 214 2.10 -9.46 12.31
N LYS A 215 2.53 -8.88 11.21
CA LYS A 215 1.69 -8.42 10.10
C LYS A 215 2.17 -9.06 8.81
N LEU A 216 1.25 -9.65 8.07
CA LEU A 216 1.53 -10.20 6.74
C LEU A 216 1.58 -9.06 5.72
N ILE A 217 2.67 -8.98 4.97
CA ILE A 217 2.89 -7.93 3.99
C ILE A 217 3.07 -8.58 2.62
N ASP A 218 2.24 -8.18 1.68
CA ASP A 218 2.40 -8.57 0.28
C ASP A 218 3.18 -7.48 -0.45
N LEU A 219 4.45 -7.79 -0.75
CA LEU A 219 5.38 -6.94 -1.49
C LEU A 219 5.34 -7.21 -3.00
N GLY A 220 4.53 -8.17 -3.45
CA GLY A 220 4.43 -8.57 -4.85
C GLY A 220 3.09 -8.19 -5.47
N MET A 221 3.13 -7.39 -6.53
CA MET A 221 1.96 -7.16 -7.39
C MET A 221 1.85 -8.12 -8.58
N GLN A 222 2.90 -8.90 -8.85
CA GLN A 222 2.95 -9.84 -9.98
C GLN A 222 2.75 -11.28 -9.49
N LEU A 223 2.39 -12.16 -10.43
CA LEU A 223 1.99 -13.58 -10.31
C LEU A 223 2.85 -14.51 -9.42
N HIS A 224 3.86 -13.99 -8.72
CA HIS A 224 4.74 -14.69 -7.78
C HIS A 224 4.48 -14.36 -6.30
N LYS A 225 3.48 -13.54 -5.94
CA LYS A 225 2.99 -13.30 -4.56
C LYS A 225 4.12 -13.28 -3.51
N THR A 226 5.02 -12.30 -3.60
CA THR A 226 6.14 -12.21 -2.66
C THR A 226 5.66 -11.64 -1.33
N LYS A 227 5.23 -12.55 -0.45
CA LYS A 227 4.82 -12.21 0.90
C LYS A 227 5.98 -12.34 1.88
N VAL A 228 6.03 -11.40 2.81
CA VAL A 228 6.90 -11.43 3.97
C VAL A 228 6.07 -11.14 5.21
N ALA A 229 6.53 -11.59 6.37
CA ALA A 229 5.94 -11.20 7.64
C ALA A 229 6.86 -10.18 8.32
N LEU A 230 6.29 -9.04 8.69
CA LEU A 230 6.91 -8.09 9.60
C LEU A 230 6.52 -8.46 11.03
N ILE A 231 7.50 -8.82 11.83
CA ILE A 231 7.35 -9.14 13.24
C ILE A 231 7.92 -7.98 14.04
N VAL A 232 7.12 -7.45 14.95
CA VAL A 232 7.52 -6.41 15.89
C VAL A 232 7.46 -6.98 17.28
N SER A 233 8.56 -6.84 18.01
CA SER A 233 8.71 -7.29 19.39
C SER A 233 9.07 -6.11 20.27
N VAL A 234 8.21 -5.81 21.22
CA VAL A 234 8.32 -4.65 22.12
C VAL A 234 8.62 -5.15 23.53
N LEU A 235 9.63 -4.57 24.15
CA LEU A 235 9.99 -4.79 25.55
C LEU A 235 10.16 -3.44 26.23
N GLN A 236 9.26 -3.11 27.16
CA GLN A 236 9.39 -1.90 27.96
C GLN A 236 10.44 -2.11 29.05
N GLU A 237 11.60 -1.47 28.92
CA GLU A 237 12.72 -1.60 29.86
C GLU A 237 12.44 -0.80 31.15
N ASN A 238 11.87 0.39 30.98
CA ASN A 238 11.47 1.28 32.07
C ASN A 238 10.35 2.24 31.59
N SER A 239 10.01 3.26 32.38
CA SER A 239 8.95 4.21 32.04
C SER A 239 9.28 5.19 30.91
N ARG A 240 10.52 5.19 30.40
CA ARG A 240 11.01 6.12 29.37
C ARG A 240 11.61 5.43 28.16
N GLU A 241 12.04 4.17 28.29
CA GLU A 241 12.74 3.47 27.23
C GLU A 241 12.00 2.18 26.85
N THR A 242 11.82 2.03 25.54
CA THR A 242 11.21 0.87 24.91
C THR A 242 12.23 0.23 23.97
N ASN A 243 12.55 -1.04 24.21
CA ASN A 243 13.35 -1.84 23.30
C ASN A 243 12.42 -2.40 22.20
N VAL A 244 12.71 -2.04 20.95
CA VAL A 244 11.99 -2.51 19.78
C VAL A 244 12.90 -3.39 18.93
N LYS A 245 12.39 -4.57 18.64
CA LYS A 245 13.01 -5.53 17.73
C LYS A 245 12.07 -5.81 16.57
N LEU A 246 12.51 -5.43 15.38
CA LEU A 246 11.84 -5.63 14.10
C LEU A 246 12.48 -6.81 13.37
N GLN A 247 11.68 -7.72 12.83
CA GLN A 247 12.15 -8.81 12.01
C GLN A 247 11.29 -8.93 10.75
N VAL A 248 11.94 -9.10 9.61
CA VAL A 248 11.27 -9.42 8.35
C VAL A 248 11.67 -10.82 7.95
N ILE A 249 10.69 -11.70 7.79
CA ILE A 249 10.90 -13.11 7.44
C ILE A 249 10.11 -13.49 6.19
N PRO A 250 10.60 -14.43 5.36
CA PRO A 250 9.82 -14.97 4.26
C PRO A 250 8.69 -15.84 4.83
N THR A 251 7.53 -15.82 4.18
CA THR A 251 6.38 -16.64 4.60
C THR A 251 6.22 -17.89 3.76
N GLU A 252 6.41 -17.78 2.44
CA GLU A 252 6.22 -18.90 1.51
C GLU A 252 7.56 -19.54 1.09
N ASN A 253 8.66 -18.79 1.16
CA ASN A 253 10.00 -19.21 0.73
C ASN A 253 10.96 -19.50 1.91
N ILE A 254 12.11 -20.13 1.62
CA ILE A 254 13.17 -20.37 2.62
C ILE A 254 13.99 -19.10 2.86
N CYS A 255 14.24 -18.34 1.80
CA CYS A 255 15.00 -17.09 1.83
C CYS A 255 14.07 -15.91 1.54
N LEU A 256 14.45 -14.75 2.05
CA LEU A 256 13.88 -13.48 1.62
C LEU A 256 14.16 -13.26 0.13
N PRO A 257 13.29 -12.52 -0.56
CA PRO A 257 13.58 -12.07 -1.91
C PRO A 257 14.90 -11.28 -1.90
N PRO A 258 15.82 -11.52 -2.85
CA PRO A 258 17.09 -10.81 -2.88
C PRO A 258 16.85 -9.32 -3.12
N ASN A 259 17.72 -8.48 -2.55
CA ASN A 259 17.62 -7.02 -2.62
C ASN A 259 16.41 -6.39 -1.92
N LEU A 260 15.73 -7.11 -1.02
CA LEU A 260 14.77 -6.51 -0.09
C LEU A 260 15.51 -5.58 0.85
N GLU A 261 15.26 -4.29 0.73
CA GLU A 261 15.75 -3.25 1.60
C GLU A 261 14.74 -2.98 2.71
N VAL A 262 15.26 -2.80 3.92
CA VAL A 262 14.48 -2.39 5.10
C VAL A 262 15.13 -1.13 5.61
N VAL A 263 14.36 -0.05 5.63
CA VAL A 263 14.82 1.26 6.08
C VAL A 263 13.95 1.70 7.26
N ILE A 264 14.58 2.21 8.31
CA ILE A 264 13.90 2.88 9.40
C ILE A 264 14.20 4.37 9.28
N TYR A 265 13.15 5.18 9.37
CA TYR A 265 13.23 6.63 9.43
C TYR A 265 12.76 7.14 10.78
N ASP A 266 13.36 8.24 11.23
CA ASP A 266 12.90 8.98 12.40
C ASP A 266 11.74 9.95 12.08
N GLU A 267 11.41 10.79 13.05
CA GLU A 267 10.35 11.82 12.97
C GLU A 267 10.63 12.88 11.89
N GLU A 268 11.91 13.15 11.61
CA GLU A 268 12.35 14.11 10.60
C GLU A 268 12.44 13.47 9.20
N LYS A 269 12.10 12.18 9.10
CA LYS A 269 12.23 11.34 7.90
C LYS A 269 13.67 11.15 7.45
N GLU A 270 14.63 11.25 8.36
CA GLU A 270 16.00 10.87 8.10
C GLU A 270 16.16 9.36 8.28
N ALA A 271 16.85 8.72 7.35
CA ALA A 271 17.03 7.28 7.40
C ALA A 271 18.09 6.90 8.44
N ILE A 272 17.64 6.39 9.58
CA ILE A 272 18.50 6.06 10.72
C ILE A 272 19.14 4.67 10.59
N ILE A 273 18.42 3.68 10.06
CA ILE A 273 18.92 2.30 9.92
C ILE A 273 18.52 1.73 8.56
N LYS A 274 19.46 1.07 7.89
CA LYS A 274 19.23 0.41 6.59
C LYS A 274 19.80 -1.01 6.61
N ALA A 275 19.03 -1.97 6.12
CA ALA A 275 19.46 -3.34 5.90
C ALA A 275 18.99 -3.83 4.53
N LYS A 276 19.72 -4.78 3.93
CA LYS A 276 19.39 -5.34 2.61
C LYS A 276 19.60 -6.85 2.60
N SER A 277 18.65 -7.62 2.07
CA SER A 277 18.73 -9.07 1.95
C SER A 277 19.60 -9.50 0.75
N ARG A 278 20.22 -10.67 0.91
CA ARG A 278 20.87 -11.46 -0.15
C ARG A 278 20.07 -12.73 -0.43
N GLU A 279 20.40 -13.43 -1.50
CA GLU A 279 19.72 -14.68 -1.94
C GLU A 279 19.69 -15.80 -0.86
N THR A 280 20.61 -15.76 0.10
CA THR A 280 20.72 -16.75 1.18
C THR A 280 20.12 -16.29 2.51
N ASP A 281 19.74 -15.01 2.61
CA ASP A 281 19.27 -14.45 3.88
C ASP A 281 17.82 -14.88 4.13
N ASN A 282 17.57 -15.54 5.25
CA ASN A 282 16.26 -16.03 5.67
C ASN A 282 15.53 -15.11 6.65
N TRP A 283 16.17 -14.02 7.09
CA TRP A 283 15.53 -12.91 7.79
C TRP A 283 16.37 -11.64 7.71
N ILE A 284 15.73 -10.50 7.94
CA ILE A 284 16.39 -9.24 8.33
C ILE A 284 15.93 -8.94 9.76
N GLN A 285 16.85 -8.50 10.63
CA GLN A 285 16.53 -8.09 11.99
C GLN A 285 17.18 -6.75 12.30
N ILE A 286 16.39 -5.86 12.89
CA ILE A 286 16.85 -4.59 13.43
C ILE A 286 16.36 -4.49 14.87
N GLU A 287 17.22 -4.08 15.79
CA GLU A 287 16.88 -3.88 17.20
C GLU A 287 17.47 -2.57 17.68
N PHE A 288 16.66 -1.75 18.33
CA PHE A 288 17.05 -0.44 18.85
C PHE A 288 16.27 -0.10 20.12
N LEU A 289 16.79 0.85 20.89
CA LEU A 289 16.11 1.48 22.01
C LEU A 289 15.56 2.81 21.53
N GLY A 290 14.31 3.10 21.88
CA GLY A 290 13.73 4.42 21.66
C GLY A 290 13.02 4.92 22.90
N GLU A 291 12.86 6.24 22.97
CA GLU A 291 12.20 6.90 24.08
C GLU A 291 10.68 6.84 23.92
N THR A 292 9.93 6.68 25.01
CA THR A 292 8.46 6.72 24.97
C THR A 292 7.99 8.05 24.41
N GLY A 293 7.07 8.00 23.45
CA GLY A 293 6.55 9.14 22.71
C GLY A 293 7.28 9.43 21.40
N THR A 294 8.40 8.77 21.11
CA THR A 294 9.07 8.97 19.81
C THR A 294 8.38 8.23 18.69
N GLN A 295 8.35 8.87 17.52
CA GLN A 295 7.81 8.29 16.31
C GLN A 295 8.93 7.79 15.39
N PHE A 296 8.64 6.72 14.68
CA PHE A 296 9.50 6.22 13.61
C PHE A 296 8.65 5.53 12.56
N SER A 297 9.21 5.36 11.38
CA SER A 297 8.58 4.58 10.32
C SER A 297 9.52 3.53 9.78
N ILE A 298 8.96 2.43 9.31
CA ILE A 298 9.67 1.40 8.56
C ILE A 298 9.21 1.45 7.10
N GLU A 299 10.16 1.30 6.19
CA GLU A 299 9.89 1.01 4.79
C GLU A 299 10.51 -0.33 4.39
N LEU A 300 9.69 -1.18 3.76
CA LEU A 300 10.16 -2.37 3.06
C LEU A 300 10.16 -2.08 1.57
N ILE A 301 11.34 -2.14 0.96
CA ILE A 301 11.56 -1.75 -0.42
C ILE A 301 12.10 -2.96 -1.18
N LEU A 302 11.35 -3.48 -2.15
CA LEU A 302 11.80 -4.57 -3.00
C LEU A 302 11.62 -4.19 -4.46
N GLU A 303 12.74 -3.97 -5.14
CA GLU A 303 12.80 -3.44 -6.51
C GLU A 303 12.07 -2.10 -6.65
N LEU A 304 10.75 -2.17 -6.77
CA LEU A 304 9.85 -1.09 -7.09
C LEU A 304 8.63 -1.02 -6.15
N ALA A 305 8.43 -2.07 -5.35
CA ALA A 305 7.44 -2.12 -4.30
C ALA A 305 7.97 -1.41 -3.05
N ILE A 306 7.15 -0.54 -2.47
CA ILE A 306 7.43 0.14 -1.21
C ILE A 306 6.23 -0.07 -0.30
N PHE A 307 6.46 -0.66 0.86
CA PHE A 307 5.50 -0.74 1.94
C PHE A 307 5.98 0.14 3.09
N SER A 308 5.10 0.94 3.69
CA SER A 308 5.44 1.83 4.80
C SER A 308 4.52 1.60 5.99
N GLU A 309 5.06 1.57 7.20
CA GLU A 309 4.30 1.50 8.44
C GLU A 309 4.86 2.53 9.46
N TYR A 310 3.98 3.12 10.25
CA TYR A 310 4.30 4.22 11.18
C TYR A 310 4.02 3.78 12.62
N PHE A 311 4.95 4.05 13.52
CA PHE A 311 4.91 3.63 14.91
C PHE A 311 5.16 4.80 15.86
N CYS A 312 4.59 4.69 17.06
CA CYS A 312 4.90 5.51 18.23
C CYS A 312 5.28 4.59 19.40
N LEU A 313 6.31 4.97 20.18
CA LEU A 313 6.79 4.22 21.34
C LEU A 313 6.15 4.58 22.66
#